data_AF-A0A6B3FI14-F1
#
_entry.id   AF-A0A6B3FI14-F1
#
_cell.length_a   1.000
_cell.length_b   1.000
_cell.length_c   1.000
_cell.angle_alpha   90.00
_cell.angle_beta   90.00
_cell.angle_gamma   90.00
#
_symmetry.space_group_name_H-M   'P 1'
#
loop_
_entity.id
_entity.type
_entity.pdbx_description
1 polymer ?
#
loop_
_entity_poly.entity_id
_entity_poly.type
_entity_poly.pdbx_seq_one_letter_code
_entity_poly.pdbx_strand_id
1 'polypeptide(L)' 'LPKSQLSPAAVHIGATSPSTVAALARRTVDEEYGVFLTYNLDGSDRSTDVSAFTRELYGQDAVYEP' A
#
# COMPACT_ATOMS: atom_id res chain seq x y z
N LEU A 1 -8.36 7.40 -19.36
CA LEU A 1 -7.46 6.33 -18.90
C LEU A 1 -8.30 5.27 -18.19
N PRO A 2 -8.07 3.97 -18.40
CA PRO A 2 -8.78 2.92 -17.66
C PRO A 2 -8.38 2.92 -16.18
N LYS A 3 -9.27 2.49 -15.28
CA LYS A 3 -8.99 2.41 -13.82
C LYS A 3 -7.76 1.55 -13.50
N SER A 4 -7.48 0.56 -14.34
CA SER A 4 -6.29 -0.29 -14.22
C SER A 4 -4.95 0.47 -14.32
N GLN A 5 -4.97 1.72 -14.78
CA GLN A 5 -3.78 2.58 -14.93
C GLN A 5 -3.80 3.79 -13.99
N LEU A 6 -4.73 3.86 -13.04
CA LEU A 6 -4.91 5.00 -12.15
C LEU A 6 -4.70 4.60 -10.69
N SER A 7 -4.04 5.48 -9.95
CA SER A 7 -3.85 5.36 -8.50
C SER A 7 -4.49 6.54 -7.77
N PRO A 8 -5.73 6.41 -7.27
CA PRO A 8 -6.34 7.45 -6.43
C PRO A 8 -5.72 7.50 -5.03
N ALA A 9 -5.22 6.36 -4.53
CA ALA A 9 -4.51 6.27 -3.27
C ALA A 9 -3.05 6.71 -3.43
N ALA A 10 -2.53 7.40 -2.41
CA ALA A 10 -1.11 7.74 -2.28
C ALA A 10 -0.72 7.70 -0.79
N VAL A 11 0.37 7.00 -0.45
CA VAL A 11 0.81 6.82 0.94
C VAL A 11 2.31 7.09 1.12
N HIS A 12 2.64 7.72 2.24
CA HIS A 12 4.02 7.90 2.72
C HIS A 12 4.41 6.73 3.61
N ILE A 13 5.37 5.92 3.20
CA ILE A 13 5.90 4.86 4.06
C ILE A 13 6.65 5.48 5.25
N GLY A 14 6.28 5.07 6.46
CA GLY A 14 6.84 5.60 7.71
C GLY A 14 6.21 6.87 8.26
N ALA A 15 5.27 7.52 7.56
CA ALA A 15 4.55 8.70 8.07
C ALA A 15 3.02 8.60 7.99
N THR A 16 2.47 7.94 6.95
CA THR A 16 1.04 7.63 6.90
C THR A 16 0.75 6.47 7.84
N SER A 17 -0.25 6.59 8.71
CA SER A 17 -0.52 5.54 9.70
C SER A 17 -0.88 4.20 9.03
N PRO A 18 -0.47 3.05 9.59
CA PRO A 18 -0.77 1.74 9.00
C PRO A 18 -2.27 1.48 8.79
N SER A 19 -3.14 2.01 9.66
CA SER A 19 -4.60 1.89 9.51
C SER A 19 -5.12 2.68 8.31
N THR A 20 -4.57 3.88 8.06
CA THR A 20 -4.87 4.66 6.85
C THR A 20 -4.34 3.97 5.59
N VAL A 21 -3.13 3.39 5.64
CA VAL A 21 -2.56 2.62 4.54
C VAL A 21 -3.47 1.45 4.15
N ALA A 22 -3.90 0.65 5.12
CA ALA A 22 -4.81 -0.46 4.89
C ALA A 22 -6.17 0.00 4.34
N ALA A 23 -6.76 1.06 4.90
CA ALA A 23 -8.04 1.58 4.43
C ALA A 23 -7.99 2.07 2.97
N LEU A 24 -6.90 2.73 2.57
CA LEU A 24 -6.70 3.16 1.19
C LEU A 24 -6.45 1.98 0.26
N ALA A 25 -5.67 0.98 0.68
CA ALA A 25 -5.40 -0.22 -0.12
C ALA A 25 -6.68 -1.04 -0.35
N ARG A 26 -7.49 -1.24 0.69
CA ARG A 26 -8.80 -1.89 0.58
C ARG A 26 -9.70 -1.15 -0.41
N ARG A 27 -9.77 0.18 -0.30
CA ARG A 27 -10.56 1.01 -1.21
C ARG A 27 -10.08 0.92 -2.66
N THR A 28 -8.77 0.81 -2.90
CA THR A 28 -8.21 0.58 -4.24
C THR A 28 -8.73 -0.72 -4.85
N VAL A 29 -8.80 -1.81 -4.09
CA VAL A 29 -9.36 -3.09 -4.53
C VAL A 29 -10.87 -2.98 -4.74
N ASP A 30 -11.60 -2.50 -3.74
CA ASP A 30 -13.07 -2.39 -3.75
C ASP A 30 -13.58 -1.54 -4.93
N GLU A 31 -12.84 -0.49 -5.31
CA GLU A 31 -13.20 0.40 -6.42
C GLU A 31 -12.54 0.02 -7.77
N GLU A 32 -11.83 -1.12 -7.82
CA GLU A 32 -11.21 -1.71 -9.02
C GLU A 32 -10.15 -0.82 -9.69
N TYR A 33 -9.33 -0.15 -8.89
CA TYR A 33 -8.15 0.58 -9.38
C TYR A 33 -6.94 -0.35 -9.43
N GLY A 34 -6.19 -0.29 -10.53
CA GLY A 34 -5.07 -1.21 -10.78
C GLY A 34 -3.72 -0.73 -10.27
N VAL A 35 -3.67 0.44 -9.63
CA VAL A 35 -2.41 1.05 -9.16
C VAL A 35 -2.58 1.56 -7.73
N PHE A 36 -1.53 1.36 -6.93
CA PHE A 36 -1.42 1.86 -5.56
C PHE A 36 -0.06 2.55 -5.38
N LEU A 37 -0.07 3.87 -5.21
CA LEU A 37 1.15 4.68 -5.14
C LEU A 37 1.70 4.74 -3.72
N THR A 38 2.96 4.36 -3.57
CA THR A 38 3.73 4.50 -2.33
C THR A 38 4.90 5.45 -2.55
N TYR A 39 5.30 6.20 -1.52
CA TYR A 39 6.49 7.05 -1.58
C TYR A 39 7.37 6.98 -0.33
N ASN A 40 8.66 7.28 -0.52
CA ASN A 40 9.69 7.41 0.52
C ASN A 40 9.85 6.14 1.40
N LEU A 41 9.94 4.98 0.74
CA LEU A 41 10.51 3.78 1.38
C LEU A 41 11.99 4.05 1.68
N ASP A 42 12.38 3.92 2.95
CA ASP A 42 13.77 4.06 3.38
C ASP A 42 14.44 2.69 3.60
N GLY A 43 15.70 2.70 4.07
CA GLY A 43 16.48 1.48 4.30
C GLY A 43 16.24 0.81 5.66
N SER A 44 15.29 1.28 6.46
CA SER A 44 14.95 0.65 7.75
C SER A 44 13.91 -0.46 7.57
N ASP A 45 13.67 -1.25 8.63
CA ASP A 45 12.60 -2.26 8.58
C ASP A 45 11.22 -1.57 8.51
N ARG A 46 10.61 -1.68 7.33
CA ARG A 46 9.26 -1.19 7.03
C ARG A 46 8.25 -2.32 6.83
N SER A 47 8.55 -3.55 7.26
CA SER A 47 7.69 -4.73 7.08
C SER A 47 6.25 -4.50 7.55
N THR A 48 6.05 -3.76 8.66
CA THR A 48 4.72 -3.44 9.19
C THR A 48 3.94 -2.49 8.25
N ASP A 49 4.58 -1.42 7.77
CA ASP A 49 3.97 -0.46 6.85
C ASP A 49 3.67 -1.11 5.50
N VAL A 50 4.59 -1.97 5.01
CA VAL A 50 4.43 -2.70 3.75
C VAL A 50 3.31 -3.73 3.86
N SER A 51 3.28 -4.51 4.94
CA SER A 51 2.24 -5.51 5.19
C SER A 51 0.85 -4.89 5.32
N ALA A 52 0.76 -3.64 5.77
CA ALA A 52 -0.52 -2.93 5.87
C ALA A 52 -1.23 -2.78 4.52
N PHE A 53 -0.50 -2.61 3.40
CA PHE A 53 -1.11 -2.59 2.07
C PHE A 53 -1.08 -3.94 1.37
N THR A 54 -0.02 -4.76 1.51
CA THR A 54 0.03 -6.05 0.79
C THR A 54 -1.05 -7.02 1.24
N ARG A 55 -1.46 -6.97 2.50
CA ARG A 55 -2.57 -7.79 3.01
C ARG A 55 -3.88 -7.47 2.31
N GLU A 56 -4.16 -6.20 2.04
CA GLU A 56 -5.40 -5.79 1.38
C GLU A 56 -5.32 -5.98 -0.13
N LEU A 57 -4.16 -5.67 -0.76
CA LEU A 57 -3.99 -5.79 -2.21
C LEU A 57 -3.84 -7.24 -2.70
N TYR A 58 -3.19 -8.09 -1.89
CA TYR A 58 -2.75 -9.43 -2.31
C TYR A 58 -3.11 -10.54 -1.32
N GLY A 59 -3.70 -10.21 -0.16
CA GLY A 59 -4.05 -11.20 0.86
C GLY A 59 -2.83 -11.76 1.61
N GLN A 60 -1.65 -11.16 1.52
CA GLN A 60 -0.40 -11.69 2.07
C GLN A 60 0.41 -10.60 2.80
N ASP A 61 1.08 -10.99 3.89
CA ASP A 61 2.04 -10.12 4.58
C ASP A 61 3.38 -10.07 3.83
N ALA A 62 4.11 -8.97 3.99
CA ALA A 62 5.44 -8.80 3.44
C ALA A 62 6.52 -9.15 4.47
N VAL A 63 7.65 -9.68 3.99
CA VAL A 63 8.81 -10.05 4.80
C VAL A 63 9.97 -9.12 4.47
N TYR A 64 10.61 -8.57 5.50
CA TYR A 64 11.84 -7.78 5.35
C TYR A 64 13.05 -8.70 5.30
N GLU A 65 13.90 -8.49 4.29
CA GLU A 65 15.21 -9.14 4.14
C GLU A 65 16.30 -8.06 4.26
N PRO A 66 17.21 -8.15 5.25
CA PRO A 66 18.29 -7.18 5.46
C PRO A 66 19.39 -7.18 4.38
#